data_AF-A0A170UT44-F1
#
_entry.id   AF-A0A170UT44-F1
#
_cell.length_a   1.000
_cell.length_b   1.000
_cell.length_c   1.000
_cell.angle_alpha   90.00
_cell.angle_beta   90.00
_cell.angle_gamma   90.00
#
_symmetry.space_group_name_H-M   'P 1'
#
loop_
_entity.id
_entity.type
_entity.pdbx_description
1 polymer ?
#
loop_
_entity_poly.entity_id
_entity_poly.type
_entity_poly.pdbx_seq_one_letter_code
_entity_poly.pdbx_strand_id
1 'polypeptide(L)'
;LKPVSAVSSDNDDSDRDLTEQDVKIIKKEKKRKLEKKKKRLFTKHPLVVTLKIVLKDDSCINLEFTYFLVLHLLTVKPSLTLTSNIKNSSAMEFLKNDTILLNLFPNDCGIESPNMANYYQL
;
A
#
# COMPACT_ATOMS: atom_id res chain seq x y z
N LEU A 1 30.39 10.90 -28.28
CA LEU A 1 29.70 9.60 -28.38
C LEU A 1 28.46 9.64 -27.47
N LYS A 2 27.25 9.74 -28.05
CA LYS A 2 25.95 9.66 -27.34
C LYS A 2 25.44 8.22 -27.41
N PRO A 3 24.83 7.65 -26.36
CA PRO A 3 24.17 6.36 -26.47
C PRO A 3 22.67 6.51 -26.80
N VAL A 4 22.34 5.91 -27.95
CA VAL A 4 21.19 5.06 -28.30
C VAL A 4 19.83 5.32 -27.62
N SER A 5 18.90 5.72 -28.47
CA SER A 5 17.44 5.75 -28.34
C SER A 5 16.82 4.42 -27.91
N ALA A 6 16.11 4.43 -26.77
CA ALA A 6 15.08 3.43 -26.45
C ALA A 6 13.75 3.90 -27.04
N VAL A 7 13.46 3.45 -28.26
CA VAL A 7 12.15 3.60 -28.89
C VAL A 7 11.29 2.44 -28.38
N SER A 8 10.43 2.69 -27.40
CA SER A 8 9.33 1.76 -27.08
C SER A 8 8.20 2.03 -28.09
N SER A 9 8.29 1.39 -29.25
CA SER A 9 7.21 1.34 -30.24
C SER A 9 6.12 0.38 -29.75
N ASP A 10 5.18 0.89 -28.95
CA ASP A 10 3.84 0.32 -28.82
C ASP A 10 2.93 0.96 -29.89
N ASN A 11 3.26 0.76 -31.17
CA ASN A 11 2.35 1.00 -32.28
C ASN A 11 1.83 -0.36 -32.74
N ASP A 12 0.79 -0.86 -32.07
CA ASP A 12 0.00 -1.99 -32.55
C ASP A 12 -1.26 -1.39 -33.22
N ASP A 13 -1.03 -0.70 -34.33
CA ASP A 13 -2.06 -0.15 -35.22
C ASP A 13 -2.59 -1.30 -36.10
N SER A 14 -3.34 -2.20 -35.47
CA SER A 14 -4.08 -3.24 -36.15
C SER A 14 -5.50 -2.76 -36.39
N ASP A 15 -5.76 -2.23 -37.60
CA ASP A 15 -7.09 -2.02 -38.19
C ASP A 15 -7.84 -3.36 -38.31
N ARG A 16 -8.28 -3.90 -37.17
CA ARG A 16 -9.19 -5.04 -37.11
C ARG A 16 -10.57 -4.50 -36.80
N ASP A 17 -11.53 -4.79 -37.68
CA ASP A 17 -12.96 -4.64 -37.39
C ASP A 17 -13.32 -5.58 -36.23
N LEU A 18 -13.16 -5.08 -35.01
CA LEU A 18 -13.49 -5.80 -33.79
C LEU A 18 -15.00 -5.72 -33.57
N THR A 19 -15.63 -6.87 -33.40
CA THR A 19 -17.04 -6.88 -32.99
C THR A 19 -17.17 -6.37 -31.55
N GLU A 20 -18.35 -5.89 -31.16
CA GLU A 20 -18.61 -5.48 -29.76
C GLU A 20 -18.29 -6.59 -28.74
N GLN A 21 -18.43 -7.84 -29.17
CA GLN A 21 -18.15 -9.02 -28.36
C GLN A 21 -16.64 -9.21 -28.16
N ASP A 22 -15.83 -8.99 -29.20
CA ASP A 22 -14.36 -9.02 -29.13
C ASP A 22 -13.84 -7.91 -28.20
N VAL A 23 -14.40 -6.69 -28.30
CA VAL A 23 -14.04 -5.57 -27.41
C VAL A 23 -14.34 -5.89 -25.95
N LYS A 24 -15.48 -6.53 -25.65
CA LYS A 24 -15.83 -6.96 -24.29
C LYS A 24 -14.85 -7.99 -23.74
N ILE A 25 -14.44 -8.97 -24.55
CA ILE A 25 -13.47 -9.99 -24.16
C ILE A 25 -12.10 -9.36 -23.86
N ILE A 26 -11.61 -8.47 -24.73
CA ILE A 26 -10.34 -7.76 -24.54
C ILE A 26 -10.35 -6.92 -23.26
N LYS A 27 -11.43 -6.17 -23.00
CA LYS A 27 -11.58 -5.37 -21.76
C LYS A 27 -11.53 -6.26 -20.52
N LYS A 28 -12.25 -7.39 -20.53
CA LYS A 28 -12.25 -8.36 -19.44
C LYS A 28 -10.86 -8.95 -19.21
N GLU A 29 -10.14 -9.28 -20.27
CA GLU A 29 -8.78 -9.81 -20.16
C GLU A 29 -7.78 -8.76 -19.64
N LYS A 30 -7.85 -7.52 -20.13
CA LYS A 30 -7.04 -6.40 -19.61
C LYS A 30 -7.27 -6.21 -18.11
N LYS A 31 -8.53 -6.23 -17.65
CA LYS A 31 -8.88 -6.15 -16.22
C LYS A 31 -8.27 -7.31 -15.43
N ARG A 32 -8.38 -8.55 -15.93
CA ARG A 32 -7.78 -9.74 -15.30
C ARG A 32 -6.26 -9.61 -15.18
N LYS A 33 -5.58 -9.11 -16.22
CA LYS A 33 -4.11 -8.89 -16.20
C LYS A 33 -3.74 -7.83 -15.16
N LEU A 34 -4.48 -6.73 -15.07
CA LEU A 34 -4.27 -5.68 -14.08
C LEU A 34 -4.45 -6.20 -12.64
N GLU A 35 -5.49 -6.98 -12.39
CA GLU A 35 -5.72 -7.60 -11.07
C GLU A 35 -4.61 -8.57 -10.67
N LYS A 36 -4.10 -9.38 -11.61
CA LYS A 36 -2.95 -10.26 -11.38
C LYS A 36 -1.68 -9.47 -11.07
N LYS A 37 -1.42 -8.38 -11.81
CA LYS A 37 -0.30 -7.46 -11.55
C LYS A 37 -0.41 -6.87 -10.14
N LYS A 38 -1.60 -6.36 -9.76
CA LYS A 38 -1.86 -5.81 -8.43
C LYS A 38 -1.62 -6.84 -7.33
N LYS A 39 -2.16 -8.06 -7.46
CA LYS A 39 -1.93 -9.14 -6.49
C LYS A 39 -0.45 -9.46 -6.31
N ARG A 40 0.31 -9.52 -7.42
CA ARG A 40 1.75 -9.75 -7.38
C ARG A 40 2.50 -8.63 -6.65
N LEU A 41 2.18 -7.37 -6.96
CA LEU A 41 2.82 -6.20 -6.31
C LEU A 41 2.62 -6.20 -4.79
N PHE A 42 1.40 -6.48 -4.34
CA PHE A 42 1.05 -6.52 -2.91
C PHE A 42 1.32 -7.88 -2.25
N THR A 43 2.26 -8.66 -2.77
CA THR A 43 2.67 -9.92 -2.14
C THR A 43 3.42 -9.62 -0.84
N LYS A 44 2.86 -10.09 0.27
CA LYS A 44 3.44 -9.95 1.60
C LYS A 44 4.51 -11.00 1.84
N HIS A 45 5.54 -10.64 2.59
CA HIS A 45 6.45 -11.60 3.19
C HIS A 45 5.68 -12.45 4.23
N PRO A 46 5.96 -13.76 4.34
CA PRO A 46 5.24 -14.64 5.27
C PRO A 46 5.52 -14.34 6.74
N LEU A 47 6.71 -13.83 7.06
CA LEU A 47 7.05 -13.39 8.41
C LEU A 47 6.59 -11.96 8.64
N VAL A 48 5.95 -11.76 9.79
CA VAL A 48 5.45 -10.48 10.30
C VAL A 48 6.05 -10.27 11.69
N VAL A 49 6.44 -9.03 12.00
CA VAL A 49 6.99 -8.68 13.32
C VAL A 49 5.97 -7.86 14.08
N THR A 50 5.66 -8.24 15.32
CA THR A 50 4.75 -7.48 16.18
C THR A 50 5.51 -6.96 17.39
N LEU A 51 5.58 -5.64 17.53
CA LEU A 51 6.12 -4.98 18.72
C LEU A 51 4.97 -4.59 19.65
N LYS A 52 5.05 -5.00 20.91
CA LYS A 52 4.08 -4.65 21.95
C LYS A 52 4.71 -3.68 22.94
N ILE A 53 4.15 -2.48 23.04
CA ILE A 53 4.57 -1.43 23.99
C ILE A 53 3.49 -1.35 25.06
N VAL A 54 3.85 -1.68 26.30
CA VAL A 54 2.96 -1.58 27.47
C VAL A 54 3.28 -0.30 28.23
N LEU A 55 2.25 0.51 28.48
CA LEU A 55 2.33 1.76 29.21
C LEU A 55 2.11 1.52 30.71
N LYS A 56 2.45 2.51 31.53
CA LYS A 56 2.34 2.42 33.00
C LYS A 56 0.91 2.25 33.51
N ASP A 57 -0.07 2.68 32.73
CA ASP A 57 -1.50 2.61 33.02
C ASP A 57 -2.13 1.32 32.47
N ASP A 58 -1.33 0.30 32.15
CA ASP A 58 -1.70 -0.95 31.50
C ASP A 58 -2.30 -0.82 30.09
N SER A 59 -2.34 0.41 29.53
CA SER A 59 -2.64 0.60 28.12
C SER A 59 -1.52 0.01 27.26
N CYS A 60 -1.85 -0.38 26.03
CA CYS A 60 -0.93 -1.08 25.16
C CYS A 60 -1.03 -0.58 23.71
N ILE A 61 0.12 -0.41 23.06
CA ILE A 61 0.25 -0.15 21.63
C ILE A 61 0.91 -1.38 20.99
N ASN A 62 0.20 -2.05 20.10
CA ASN A 62 0.76 -3.10 19.25
C ASN A 62 1.09 -2.51 17.88
N LEU A 63 2.29 -2.75 17.37
CA LEU A 63 2.75 -2.33 16.05
C LEU A 63 3.06 -3.57 15.23
N GLU A 64 2.24 -3.86 14.22
CA GLU A 64 2.45 -4.98 13.31
C GLU A 64 3.20 -4.50 12.05
N PHE A 65 4.41 -4.98 11.86
CA PHE A 65 5.26 -4.67 10.71
C PHE A 65 5.13 -5.76 9.64
N THR A 66 4.63 -5.38 8.47
CA THR A 66 4.49 -6.24 7.29
C THR A 66 5.41 -5.76 6.17
N TYR A 67 6.18 -6.65 5.57
CA TYR A 67 7.02 -6.33 4.41
C TYR A 67 6.36 -6.76 3.09
N PHE A 68 6.32 -5.86 2.11
CA PHE A 68 5.92 -6.14 0.74
C PHE A 68 7.15 -6.35 -0.12
N LEU A 69 7.35 -7.60 -0.55
CA LEU A 69 8.56 -8.07 -1.22
C LEU A 69 8.87 -7.31 -2.51
N VAL A 70 7.86 -7.10 -3.35
CA VAL A 70 8.05 -6.51 -4.69
C VAL A 70 8.20 -4.99 -4.63
N LEU A 71 7.46 -4.35 -3.72
CA LEU A 71 7.49 -2.89 -3.53
C LEU A 71 8.68 -2.42 -2.68
N HIS A 72 9.43 -3.37 -2.09
CA HIS A 72 10.47 -3.12 -1.09
C HIS A 72 10.00 -2.17 0.02
N LEU A 73 8.79 -2.41 0.53
CA LEU A 73 8.10 -1.50 1.43
C LEU A 73 7.76 -2.20 2.74
N LEU A 74 8.26 -1.65 3.85
CA LEU A 74 7.84 -2.05 5.20
C LEU A 74 6.71 -1.13 5.65
N THR A 75 5.57 -1.71 6.02
CA THR A 75 4.40 -0.99 6.53
C THR A 75 4.16 -1.34 7.99
N VAL A 76 3.62 -0.39 8.76
CA VAL A 76 3.20 -0.61 10.15
C VAL A 76 1.69 -0.47 10.27
N LYS A 77 1.06 -1.41 10.99
CA LYS A 77 -0.34 -1.32 11.40
C LYS A 77 -0.42 -1.22 12.92
N PRO A 78 -0.74 -0.04 13.47
CA PRO A 78 -0.94 0.12 14.90
C PRO A 78 -2.28 -0.45 15.39
N SER A 79 -2.30 -0.92 16.63
CA SER A 79 -3.51 -1.32 17.36
C SER A 79 -3.38 -0.94 18.83
N LEU A 80 -4.32 -0.13 19.29
CA LEU A 80 -4.36 0.44 20.62
C LEU A 80 -5.33 -0.33 21.51
N THR A 81 -4.88 -0.67 22.71
CA THR A 81 -5.73 -1.21 23.79
C THR A 81 -5.66 -0.25 24.95
N LEU A 82 -6.71 0.53 25.16
CA LEU A 82 -6.81 1.51 26.24
C LEU A 82 -7.49 0.92 27.48
N THR A 83 -7.10 1.37 28.65
CA THR A 83 -7.83 1.10 29.90
C THR A 83 -9.10 1.93 30.02
N SER A 84 -10.03 1.48 30.87
CA SER A 84 -11.38 2.04 31.01
C SER A 84 -11.42 3.53 31.36
N ASN A 85 -10.40 4.04 32.05
CA ASN A 85 -10.33 5.43 32.47
C ASN A 85 -10.15 6.41 31.29
N ILE A 86 -9.50 5.99 30.21
CA ILE A 86 -9.23 6.84 29.04
C ILE A 86 -10.37 6.77 28.02
N LYS A 87 -11.07 5.63 27.94
CA LYS A 87 -12.15 5.39 26.96
C LYS A 87 -13.30 6.41 27.02
N ASN A 88 -13.54 7.01 28.19
CA ASN A 88 -14.64 7.94 28.43
C ASN A 88 -14.22 9.41 28.32
N SER A 89 -12.97 9.70 27.97
CA SER A 89 -12.46 11.06 27.80
C SER A 89 -12.78 11.61 26.41
N SER A 90 -12.97 12.92 26.30
CA SER A 90 -13.02 13.63 25.00
C SER A 90 -11.73 13.43 24.18
N ALA A 91 -10.61 13.07 24.84
CA ALA A 91 -9.36 12.73 24.18
C ALA A 91 -9.43 11.45 23.32
N MET A 92 -10.45 10.60 23.51
CA MET A 92 -10.63 9.36 22.75
C MET A 92 -10.72 9.59 21.24
N GLU A 93 -11.22 10.75 20.80
CA GLU A 93 -11.34 11.08 19.38
C GLU A 93 -9.98 11.13 18.66
N PHE A 94 -8.92 11.49 19.38
CA PHE A 94 -7.55 11.56 18.86
C PHE A 94 -6.81 10.22 18.95
N LEU A 95 -7.29 9.29 19.78
CA LEU A 95 -6.68 8.00 20.06
C LEU A 95 -7.28 6.89 19.20
N LYS A 96 -7.23 7.07 17.87
CA LYS A 96 -7.66 6.06 16.89
C LYS A 96 -6.46 5.30 16.36
N ASN A 97 -6.65 4.00 16.09
CA ASN A 97 -5.60 3.16 15.51
C ASN A 97 -5.01 3.80 14.24
N ASP A 98 -5.87 4.29 13.34
CA ASP A 98 -5.42 4.79 12.04
C ASP A 98 -4.68 6.14 12.12
N THR A 99 -4.83 6.88 13.22
CA THR A 99 -4.27 8.24 13.36
C THR A 99 -3.13 8.33 14.36
N ILE A 100 -2.93 7.33 15.21
CA ILE A 100 -1.99 7.41 16.34
C ILE A 100 -0.52 7.58 15.92
N LEU A 101 -0.17 7.21 14.68
CA LEU A 101 1.18 7.35 14.13
C LEU A 101 1.27 8.44 13.04
N LEU A 102 0.21 9.22 12.82
CA LEU A 102 0.25 10.30 11.84
C LEU A 102 1.05 11.48 12.37
N ASN A 103 1.78 12.15 11.46
CA ASN A 103 2.47 13.41 11.73
C ASN A 103 3.50 13.32 12.88
N LEU A 104 4.10 12.13 13.10
CA LEU A 104 5.22 11.97 14.03
C LEU A 104 6.44 12.79 13.61
N PHE A 105 6.61 12.98 12.30
CA PHE A 105 7.64 13.80 11.70
C PHE A 105 7.00 14.86 10.79
N PRO A 106 7.61 16.06 10.67
CA PRO A 106 7.10 17.11 9.80
C PRO A 106 7.07 16.64 8.34
N ASN A 107 5.98 16.96 7.64
CA ASN A 107 5.73 16.59 6.24
C ASN A 107 5.60 15.09 5.95
N ASP A 108 5.54 14.23 6.97
CA ASP A 108 5.23 12.81 6.80
C ASP A 108 3.76 12.53 7.12
N CYS A 109 2.98 12.35 6.06
CA CYS A 109 1.55 12.05 6.13
C CYS A 109 1.24 10.56 5.94
N GLY A 110 2.25 9.70 5.72
CA GLY A 110 2.07 8.26 5.51
C GLY A 110 1.29 7.84 4.25
N ILE A 111 1.03 8.78 3.32
CA ILE A 111 0.25 8.54 2.09
C ILE A 111 1.11 8.24 0.85
N GLU A 112 2.35 8.71 0.85
CA GLU A 112 3.26 8.58 -0.29
C GLU A 112 4.21 7.40 -0.11
N SER A 113 4.60 6.77 -1.22
CA SER A 113 5.60 5.72 -1.15
C SER A 113 7.00 6.32 -1.05
N PRO A 114 7.83 5.89 -0.07
CA PRO A 114 9.21 6.37 0.05
C PRO A 114 10.11 5.85 -1.09
N ASN A 115 9.71 4.77 -1.78
CA ASN A 115 10.45 4.22 -2.92
C ASN A 115 9.89 4.76 -4.23
N MET A 116 10.67 5.63 -4.89
CA MET A 116 10.27 6.27 -6.15
C MET A 116 9.96 5.28 -7.28
N ALA A 117 10.58 4.09 -7.28
CA ALA A 117 10.29 3.06 -8.29
C ALA A 117 8.83 2.58 -8.22
N ASN A 118 8.18 2.68 -7.05
CA ASN A 118 6.79 2.23 -6.87
C ASN A 118 5.80 3.08 -7.69
N TYR A 119 6.10 4.35 -7.98
CA TYR A 119 5.26 5.20 -8.83
C TYR A 119 5.12 4.70 -10.27
N TYR A 120 6.14 3.97 -10.76
CA TYR A 120 6.12 3.40 -12.11
C TYR A 120 5.62 1.94 -12.13
N GLN A 121 5.55 1.30 -10.96
CA GLN A 121 5.12 -0.09 -10.85
C GLN A 121 3.63 -0.23 -10.57
N LEU A 122 3.06 0.67 -9.75
CA LEU A 122 1.63 0.73 -9.41
C LEU A 122 0.79 1.13 -10.63
#